data_AF-A0A1G0XZ64-F1
#
_entry.id   AF-A0A1G0XZ64-F1
#
_cell.length_a   1.000
_cell.length_b   1.000
_cell.length_c   1.000
_cell.angle_alpha   90.00
_cell.angle_beta   90.00
_cell.angle_gamma   90.00
#
_symmetry.space_group_name_H-M   'P 1'
#
loop_
_entity.id
_entity.type
_entity.pdbx_description
1 polymer ?
#
loop_
_entity_poly.entity_id
_entity_poly.type
_entity_poly.pdbx_seq_one_letter_code
_entity_poly.pdbx_strand_id
1 'polypeptide(L)'
;MEIINENNVIKRKKDMVTWLAVFLFILITFLELVIVVWIPMHLRSASMWEKESAFQEMIEIEDLLRANFSSYARKCKGTAEGEITIIRICLDDYARYIRTYGSDLSRNQIRDIYQDIQEFEKIFFRMKKENLFYTVKESIDREKYMEYLASDCGIEPLEKASQKKETTPENEERKTGQHNK
;
A
#
# COMPACT_ATOMS: atom_id res chain seq x y z
N MET A 1 -43.43 5.03 -88.30
CA MET A 1 -42.09 5.38 -87.78
C MET A 1 -42.27 5.94 -86.38
N GLU A 2 -42.05 5.12 -85.37
CA GLU A 2 -42.12 5.49 -83.96
C GLU A 2 -40.88 6.29 -83.57
N ILE A 3 -41.00 7.62 -83.55
CA ILE A 3 -40.05 8.46 -82.80
C ILE A 3 -40.60 8.55 -81.37
N ILE A 4 -40.69 7.40 -80.70
CA ILE A 4 -41.11 7.32 -79.31
C ILE A 4 -39.83 7.40 -78.47
N ASN A 5 -39.62 8.59 -77.89
CA ASN A 5 -39.30 8.69 -76.46
C ASN A 5 -37.84 8.50 -75.99
N GLU A 6 -36.82 8.65 -76.83
CA GLU A 6 -35.41 8.60 -76.35
C GLU A 6 -35.08 9.71 -75.33
N ASN A 7 -35.55 10.94 -75.56
CA ASN A 7 -35.31 12.05 -74.63
C ASN A 7 -35.90 11.80 -73.23
N ASN A 8 -37.08 11.18 -73.12
CA ASN A 8 -37.67 10.84 -71.82
C ASN A 8 -37.03 9.62 -71.17
N VAL A 9 -36.40 8.73 -71.93
CA VAL A 9 -35.60 7.62 -71.37
C VAL A 9 -34.30 8.16 -70.78
N ILE A 10 -33.61 9.08 -71.47
CA ILE A 10 -32.39 9.72 -70.97
C ILE A 10 -32.70 10.60 -69.75
N LYS A 11 -33.81 11.36 -69.78
CA LYS A 11 -34.26 12.18 -68.65
C LYS A 11 -34.57 11.33 -67.41
N ARG A 12 -35.33 10.24 -67.56
CA ARG A 12 -35.61 9.28 -66.45
C ARG A 12 -34.36 8.62 -65.88
N LYS A 13 -33.38 8.26 -66.73
CA LYS A 13 -32.08 7.70 -66.26
C LYS A 13 -31.27 8.73 -65.47
N LYS A 14 -31.23 9.98 -65.93
CA LYS A 14 -30.52 11.06 -65.24
C LYS A 14 -31.19 11.44 -63.90
N ASP A 15 -32.51 11.39 -63.85
CA ASP A 15 -33.27 11.60 -62.61
C ASP A 15 -33.04 10.47 -61.60
N MET A 16 -32.90 9.22 -62.04
CA MET A 16 -32.51 8.09 -61.17
C MET A 16 -31.10 8.25 -60.59
N VAL A 17 -30.12 8.66 -61.41
CA VAL A 17 -28.75 8.89 -60.94
C VAL A 17 -28.70 10.04 -59.93
N THR A 18 -29.45 11.11 -60.18
CA THR A 18 -29.52 12.28 -59.29
C THR A 18 -30.20 11.91 -57.97
N TRP A 19 -31.31 11.17 -58.01
CA TRP A 19 -32.00 10.70 -56.80
C TRP A 19 -31.13 9.78 -55.96
N LEU A 20 -30.41 8.85 -56.60
CA LEU A 20 -29.47 7.95 -55.92
C LEU A 20 -28.33 8.72 -55.25
N ALA A 21 -27.78 9.75 -55.91
CA ALA A 21 -26.74 10.60 -55.32
C ALA A 21 -27.24 11.37 -54.09
N VAL A 22 -28.44 11.95 -54.15
CA VAL A 22 -29.06 12.66 -53.01
C VAL A 22 -29.32 11.69 -51.85
N PHE A 23 -29.85 10.49 -52.15
CA PHE A 23 -30.06 9.46 -51.15
C PHE A 23 -28.74 9.04 -50.47
N LEU A 24 -27.70 8.80 -51.26
CA LEU A 24 -26.39 8.37 -50.76
C LEU A 24 -25.73 9.48 -49.93
N PHE A 25 -25.89 10.75 -50.32
CA PHE A 25 -25.44 11.90 -49.53
C PHE A 25 -26.13 11.95 -48.16
N ILE A 26 -27.46 11.84 -48.12
CA ILE A 26 -28.22 11.80 -46.87
C ILE A 26 -27.81 10.62 -46.00
N LEU A 27 -27.59 9.45 -46.61
CA LEU A 27 -27.15 8.24 -45.91
C LEU A 27 -25.77 8.45 -45.25
N ILE A 28 -24.82 9.04 -45.98
CA ILE A 28 -23.49 9.37 -45.44
C ILE A 28 -23.61 10.38 -44.30
N THR A 29 -24.39 11.44 -44.47
CA THR A 29 -24.59 12.46 -43.41
C THR A 29 -25.24 11.86 -42.16
N PHE A 30 -26.20 10.95 -42.31
CA PHE A 30 -26.80 10.25 -41.18
C PHE A 30 -25.79 9.35 -40.47
N LEU A 31 -24.99 8.60 -41.23
CA LEU A 31 -23.95 7.75 -40.68
C LEU A 31 -22.88 8.56 -39.94
N GLU A 32 -22.50 9.73 -40.46
CA GLU A 32 -21.60 10.67 -39.79
C GLU A 32 -22.17 11.13 -38.44
N LEU A 33 -23.45 11.53 -38.41
CA LEU A 33 -24.13 11.91 -37.18
C LEU A 33 -24.13 10.78 -36.14
N VAL A 34 -24.41 9.55 -36.60
CA VAL A 34 -24.39 8.36 -35.73
C VAL A 34 -22.98 8.14 -35.17
N ILE A 35 -21.93 8.20 -35.99
CA ILE A 35 -20.55 8.02 -35.53
C ILE A 35 -20.15 9.08 -34.50
N VAL A 36 -20.49 10.34 -34.74
CA VAL A 36 -20.18 11.46 -33.83
C VAL A 36 -20.79 11.25 -32.44
N VAL A 37 -21.99 10.66 -32.36
CA VAL A 37 -22.65 10.35 -31.08
C VAL A 37 -22.18 9.01 -30.49
N TRP A 38 -21.89 8.03 -31.34
CA TRP A 38 -21.54 6.67 -30.93
C TRP A 38 -20.14 6.57 -30.34
N ILE A 39 -19.15 7.26 -30.93
CA ILE A 39 -17.76 7.27 -30.44
C ILE A 39 -17.66 7.69 -28.96
N PRO A 40 -18.17 8.86 -28.53
CA PRO A 40 -18.04 9.28 -27.13
C PRO A 40 -18.80 8.35 -26.17
N MET A 41 -19.93 7.77 -26.63
CA MET A 41 -20.69 6.82 -25.83
C MET A 41 -19.92 5.51 -25.62
N HIS A 42 -19.30 4.98 -26.67
CA HIS A 42 -18.50 3.76 -26.60
C HIS A 42 -17.22 3.96 -25.77
N LEU A 43 -16.52 5.08 -25.94
CA LEU A 43 -15.35 5.44 -25.14
C LEU A 43 -15.68 5.54 -23.64
N ARG A 44 -16.84 6.12 -23.30
CA ARG A 44 -17.29 6.18 -21.91
C ARG A 44 -17.48 4.78 -21.32
N SER A 45 -18.10 3.85 -22.05
CA SER A 45 -18.26 2.47 -21.58
C SER A 45 -16.92 1.73 -21.42
N ALA A 46 -15.98 1.93 -22.34
CA ALA A 46 -14.64 1.33 -22.26
C ALA A 46 -13.86 1.86 -21.05
N SER A 47 -13.91 3.17 -20.79
CA SER A 47 -13.25 3.77 -19.62
C SER A 47 -13.82 3.29 -18.28
N MET A 48 -15.12 2.98 -18.23
CA MET A 48 -15.76 2.40 -17.04
C MET A 48 -15.32 0.96 -16.83
N TRP A 49 -15.19 0.19 -17.90
CA TRP A 49 -14.67 -1.18 -17.85
C TRP A 49 -13.21 -1.24 -17.40
N GLU A 50 -12.38 -0.33 -17.91
CA GLU A 50 -10.98 -0.24 -17.49
C GLU A 50 -10.86 0.08 -15.99
N LYS A 51 -11.70 1.00 -15.49
CA LYS A 51 -11.77 1.33 -14.06
C LYS A 51 -12.15 0.11 -13.23
N GLU A 52 -13.19 -0.61 -13.66
CA GLU A 52 -13.68 -1.79 -12.93
C GLU A 52 -12.64 -2.91 -12.93
N SER A 53 -11.96 -3.13 -14.05
CA SER A 53 -10.88 -4.11 -14.16
C SER A 53 -9.71 -3.78 -13.22
N ALA A 54 -9.28 -2.51 -13.16
CA ALA A 54 -8.21 -2.09 -12.26
C ALA A 54 -8.61 -2.22 -10.78
N PHE A 55 -9.88 -1.96 -10.47
CA PHE A 55 -10.43 -2.13 -9.14
C PHE A 55 -10.46 -3.60 -8.71
N GLN A 56 -10.84 -4.51 -9.60
CA GLN A 56 -10.83 -5.95 -9.35
C GLN A 56 -9.41 -6.48 -9.13
N GLU A 57 -8.46 -6.09 -9.98
CA GLU A 57 -7.05 -6.46 -9.82
C GLU A 57 -6.49 -5.99 -8.46
N MET A 58 -6.82 -4.76 -8.05
CA MET A 58 -6.41 -4.22 -6.76
C MET A 58 -6.95 -5.06 -5.58
N ILE A 59 -8.22 -5.48 -5.63
CA ILE A 59 -8.82 -6.34 -4.59
C ILE A 59 -8.12 -7.69 -4.54
N GLU A 60 -7.83 -8.29 -5.69
CA GLU A 60 -7.15 -9.59 -5.74
C GLU A 60 -5.77 -9.53 -5.11
N ILE A 61 -4.98 -8.48 -5.41
CA ILE A 61 -3.66 -8.27 -4.82
C ILE A 61 -3.77 -8.02 -3.30
N GLU A 62 -4.76 -7.24 -2.84
CA GLU A 62 -4.98 -6.99 -1.42
C GLU A 62 -5.28 -8.29 -0.67
N ASP A 63 -6.24 -9.08 -1.15
CA ASP A 63 -6.62 -10.36 -0.53
C ASP A 63 -5.43 -11.34 -0.53
N LEU A 64 -4.66 -11.40 -1.62
CA LEU A 64 -3.44 -12.21 -1.72
C LEU A 64 -2.40 -11.77 -0.68
N LEU A 65 -2.18 -10.46 -0.57
CA LEU A 65 -1.18 -9.89 0.34
C LEU A 65 -1.57 -10.14 1.79
N ARG A 66 -2.84 -9.96 2.14
CA ARG A 66 -3.41 -10.27 3.46
C ARG A 66 -3.25 -11.75 3.81
N ALA A 67 -3.49 -12.67 2.86
CA ALA A 67 -3.25 -14.10 3.06
C ALA A 67 -1.76 -14.40 3.28
N ASN A 68 -0.88 -13.77 2.51
CA ASN A 68 0.57 -13.90 2.63
C ASN A 68 1.08 -13.45 4.00
N PHE A 69 0.66 -12.26 4.45
CA PHE A 69 0.99 -11.74 5.78
C PHE A 69 0.46 -12.62 6.91
N SER A 70 -0.77 -13.13 6.79
CA SER A 70 -1.34 -14.08 7.77
C SER A 70 -0.51 -15.37 7.87
N SER A 71 -0.04 -15.90 6.74
CA SER A 71 0.82 -17.08 6.73
C SER A 71 2.21 -16.83 7.34
N TYR A 72 2.75 -15.63 7.10
CA TYR A 72 4.09 -15.23 7.54
C TYR A 72 4.11 -14.87 9.03
N ALA A 73 3.06 -14.20 9.53
CA ALA A 73 2.88 -13.88 10.94
C ALA A 73 3.01 -15.12 11.85
N ARG A 74 2.48 -16.27 11.43
CA ARG A 74 2.57 -17.53 12.18
C ARG A 74 4.01 -18.04 12.35
N LYS A 75 4.93 -17.60 11.51
CA LYS A 75 6.34 -18.03 11.48
C LYS A 75 7.27 -17.06 12.23
N CYS A 76 6.87 -15.81 12.37
CA CYS A 76 7.66 -14.77 13.03
C CYS A 76 7.33 -14.72 14.54
N LYS A 77 8.32 -14.34 15.35
CA LYS A 77 8.17 -14.15 16.81
C LYS A 77 8.89 -12.87 17.24
N GLY A 78 8.42 -12.24 18.31
CA GLY A 78 9.09 -11.08 18.92
C GLY A 78 8.78 -9.77 18.18
N THR A 79 9.77 -8.89 17.99
CA THR A 79 9.54 -7.55 17.39
C THR A 79 9.03 -7.62 15.94
N ALA A 80 9.42 -8.64 15.19
CA ALA A 80 8.91 -8.92 13.86
C ALA A 80 7.39 -9.16 13.83
N GLU A 81 6.82 -9.75 14.89
CA GLU A 81 5.39 -10.01 15.01
C GLU A 81 4.59 -8.70 15.12
N GLY A 82 5.12 -7.71 15.84
CA GLY A 82 4.52 -6.39 15.98
C GLY A 82 4.41 -5.66 14.64
N GLU A 83 5.51 -5.64 13.88
CA GLU A 83 5.56 -4.99 12.56
C GLU A 83 4.58 -5.64 11.56
N ILE A 84 4.55 -6.98 11.52
CA ILE A 84 3.60 -7.73 10.70
C ILE A 84 2.15 -7.48 11.14
N THR A 85 1.91 -7.36 12.44
CA THR A 85 0.56 -7.10 12.99
C THR A 85 0.05 -5.73 12.57
N ILE A 86 0.90 -4.70 12.61
CA ILE A 86 0.54 -3.35 12.17
C ILE A 86 0.17 -3.35 10.70
N ILE A 87 1.02 -3.94 9.84
CA ILE A 87 0.75 -4.00 8.40
C ILE A 87 -0.57 -4.74 8.10
N ARG A 88 -0.84 -5.82 8.84
CA ARG A 88 -2.10 -6.55 8.70
C ARG A 88 -3.32 -5.73 9.09
N ILE A 89 -3.24 -4.95 10.17
CA ILE A 89 -4.33 -4.04 10.57
C ILE A 89 -4.57 -3.00 9.48
N CYS A 90 -3.51 -2.40 8.94
CA CYS A 90 -3.64 -1.46 7.83
C CYS A 90 -4.31 -2.11 6.61
N LEU A 91 -3.88 -3.31 6.21
CA LEU A 91 -4.51 -4.04 5.11
C LEU A 91 -5.99 -4.34 5.39
N ASP A 92 -6.34 -4.75 6.62
CA ASP A 92 -7.73 -4.97 7.01
C ASP A 92 -8.58 -3.68 6.92
N ASP A 93 -8.00 -2.53 7.23
CA ASP A 93 -8.66 -1.22 7.08
C ASP A 93 -8.83 -0.83 5.61
N TYR A 94 -7.81 -1.04 4.75
CA TYR A 94 -7.95 -0.87 3.30
C TYR A 94 -9.04 -1.79 2.74
N ALA A 95 -9.04 -3.06 3.12
CA ALA A 95 -10.03 -4.05 2.69
C ALA A 95 -11.46 -3.63 3.10
N ARG A 96 -11.61 -3.05 4.30
CA ARG A 96 -12.89 -2.51 4.76
C ARG A 96 -13.29 -1.26 3.96
N TYR A 97 -12.35 -0.35 3.74
CA TYR A 97 -12.58 0.88 3.00
C TYR A 97 -13.01 0.59 1.55
N ILE A 98 -12.28 -0.30 0.87
CA ILE A 98 -12.58 -0.76 -0.50
C ILE A 98 -13.96 -1.42 -0.58
N ARG A 99 -14.34 -2.26 0.39
CA ARG A 99 -15.68 -2.88 0.40
C ARG A 99 -16.80 -1.89 0.69
N THR A 100 -16.54 -0.87 1.50
CA THR A 100 -17.56 0.11 1.94
C THR A 100 -17.78 1.21 0.90
N TYR A 101 -16.70 1.70 0.28
CA TYR A 101 -16.70 2.86 -0.62
C TYR A 101 -16.29 2.48 -2.05
N GLY A 102 -16.20 1.18 -2.35
CA GLY A 102 -15.79 0.59 -3.64
C GLY A 102 -16.42 1.22 -4.88
N SER A 103 -17.75 1.35 -4.85
CA SER A 103 -18.54 1.89 -5.95
C SER A 103 -18.26 3.36 -6.24
N ASP A 104 -17.86 4.12 -5.21
CA ASP A 104 -17.81 5.58 -5.25
C ASP A 104 -16.37 6.10 -5.43
N LEU A 105 -15.39 5.20 -5.36
CA LEU A 105 -13.97 5.51 -5.55
C LEU A 105 -13.70 6.06 -6.96
N SER A 106 -13.00 7.19 -7.03
CA SER A 106 -12.51 7.75 -8.29
C SER A 106 -11.31 6.96 -8.81
N ARG A 107 -11.03 7.05 -10.12
CA ARG A 107 -9.86 6.39 -10.74
C ARG A 107 -8.53 6.80 -10.08
N ASN A 108 -8.41 8.04 -9.66
CA ASN A 108 -7.20 8.53 -8.98
C ASN A 108 -7.05 7.86 -7.62
N GLN A 109 -8.11 7.77 -6.84
CA GLN A 109 -8.08 7.12 -5.53
C GLN A 109 -7.80 5.60 -5.64
N ILE A 110 -8.37 4.92 -6.65
CA ILE A 110 -8.06 3.51 -6.92
C ILE A 110 -6.57 3.34 -7.19
N ARG A 111 -5.99 4.21 -8.01
CA ARG A 111 -4.57 4.17 -8.33
C ARG A 111 -3.69 4.46 -7.11
N ASP A 112 -4.08 5.42 -6.27
CA ASP A 112 -3.32 5.79 -5.08
C ASP A 112 -3.35 4.62 -4.07
N ILE A 113 -4.51 4.00 -3.83
CA ILE A 113 -4.64 2.79 -2.98
C ILE A 113 -3.85 1.62 -3.57
N TYR A 114 -3.90 1.43 -4.89
CA TYR A 114 -3.13 0.39 -5.56
C TYR A 114 -1.62 0.59 -5.36
N GLN A 115 -1.14 1.84 -5.42
CA GLN A 115 0.25 2.17 -5.15
C GLN A 115 0.64 1.85 -3.69
N ASP A 116 -0.22 2.18 -2.73
CA ASP A 116 0.01 1.82 -1.32
C ASP A 116 0.10 0.29 -1.13
N ILE A 117 -0.79 -0.47 -1.77
CA ILE A 117 -0.79 -1.94 -1.73
C ILE A 117 0.51 -2.50 -2.32
N GLN A 118 0.99 -1.96 -3.44
CA GLN A 118 2.27 -2.35 -4.04
C GLN A 118 3.47 -2.05 -3.13
N GLU A 119 3.42 -0.97 -2.34
CA GLU A 119 4.44 -0.69 -1.35
C GLU A 119 4.44 -1.73 -0.23
N PHE A 120 3.28 -2.12 0.28
CA PHE A 120 3.18 -3.22 1.25
C PHE A 120 3.70 -4.55 0.69
N GLU A 121 3.46 -4.83 -0.59
CA GLU A 121 4.02 -6.01 -1.26
C GLU A 121 5.56 -5.97 -1.29
N LYS A 122 6.16 -4.83 -1.65
CA LYS A 122 7.63 -4.66 -1.62
C LYS A 122 8.18 -4.85 -0.21
N ILE A 123 7.51 -4.29 0.79
CA ILE A 123 7.87 -4.46 2.20
C ILE A 123 7.82 -5.94 2.58
N PHE A 124 6.75 -6.66 2.18
CA PHE A 124 6.61 -8.10 2.42
C PHE A 124 7.74 -8.91 1.77
N PHE A 125 8.06 -8.65 0.50
CA PHE A 125 9.14 -9.36 -0.18
C PHE A 125 10.50 -9.10 0.47
N ARG A 126 10.77 -7.87 0.91
CA ARG A 126 12.00 -7.54 1.62
C ARG A 126 12.08 -8.27 2.96
N MET A 127 11.01 -8.26 3.75
CA MET A 127 10.96 -9.01 5.02
C MET A 127 11.15 -10.52 4.79
N LYS A 128 10.47 -11.09 3.80
CA LYS A 128 10.54 -12.53 3.50
C LYS A 128 11.92 -12.97 2.98
N LYS A 129 12.54 -12.17 2.11
CA LYS A 129 13.81 -12.51 1.44
C LYS A 129 15.03 -12.20 2.30
N GLU A 130 15.02 -11.07 2.99
CA GLU A 130 16.21 -10.53 3.65
C GLU A 130 16.13 -10.57 5.18
N ASN A 131 15.00 -10.98 5.76
CA ASN A 131 14.72 -10.90 7.21
C ASN A 131 14.99 -9.50 7.80
N LEU A 132 14.94 -8.48 6.96
CA LEU A 132 15.14 -7.08 7.33
C LEU A 132 13.81 -6.48 7.77
N PHE A 133 13.66 -6.41 9.09
CA PHE A 133 12.57 -5.69 9.76
C PHE A 133 13.02 -4.24 10.01
N TYR A 134 12.08 -3.29 9.92
CA TYR A 134 12.37 -1.90 10.27
C TYR A 134 12.61 -1.73 11.78
N THR A 135 12.08 -2.65 12.59
CA THR A 135 12.19 -2.61 14.04
C THR A 135 13.48 -3.28 14.53
N VAL A 136 14.48 -2.48 14.88
CA VAL A 136 15.68 -2.93 15.59
C VAL A 136 15.40 -2.90 17.10
N LYS A 137 15.61 -4.02 17.81
CA LYS A 137 15.64 -4.00 19.27
C LYS A 137 16.88 -3.24 19.72
N GLU A 138 16.71 -1.98 20.09
CA GLU A 138 17.77 -1.23 20.77
C GLU A 138 17.81 -1.70 22.23
N SER A 139 18.89 -2.38 22.61
CA SER A 139 19.11 -2.76 24.00
C SER A 139 19.63 -1.53 24.75
N ILE A 140 18.77 -0.91 25.56
CA ILE A 140 19.20 0.13 26.47
C ILE A 140 20.07 -0.53 27.55
N ASP A 141 21.33 -0.10 27.64
CA ASP A 141 22.20 -0.47 28.75
C ASP A 141 21.63 0.14 30.04
N ARG A 142 21.02 -0.73 30.85
CA ARG A 142 20.30 -0.34 32.07
C ARG A 142 21.23 0.35 33.06
N GLU A 143 22.49 -0.06 33.14
CA GLU A 143 23.45 0.54 34.09
C GLU A 143 23.75 1.99 33.70
N LYS A 144 24.04 2.22 32.41
CA LYS A 144 24.31 3.55 31.87
C LYS A 144 23.09 4.47 31.91
N TYR A 145 21.89 3.94 31.67
CA TYR A 145 20.66 4.71 31.75
C TYR A 145 20.28 5.05 33.20
N MET A 146 20.51 4.12 34.13
CA MET A 146 20.31 4.37 35.57
C MET A 146 21.34 5.35 36.12
N GLU A 147 22.58 5.31 35.64
CA GLU A 147 23.62 6.30 35.98
C GLU A 147 23.24 7.71 35.46
N TYR A 148 22.74 7.79 34.23
CA TYR A 148 22.20 9.04 33.67
C TYR A 148 21.03 9.58 34.52
N LEU A 149 20.06 8.74 34.86
CA LEU A 149 18.91 9.14 35.69
C LEU A 149 19.31 9.52 37.12
N ALA A 150 20.30 8.83 37.70
CA ALA A 150 20.82 9.14 39.03
C ALA A 150 21.55 10.49 39.03
N SER A 151 22.33 10.77 37.98
CA SER A 151 22.98 12.07 37.78
C SER A 151 21.97 13.22 37.59
N ASP A 152 20.89 13.00 36.83
CA ASP A 152 19.86 14.02 36.59
C ASP A 152 18.97 14.27 37.82
N CYS A 153 18.76 13.25 38.66
CA CYS A 153 18.00 13.35 39.91
C CYS A 153 18.85 13.77 41.12
N GLY A 154 20.16 13.97 40.97
CA GLY A 154 21.07 14.34 42.06
C GLY A 154 21.27 13.25 43.13
N ILE A 155 21.05 11.98 42.77
CA ILE A 155 21.23 10.82 43.66
C ILE A 155 22.58 10.18 43.34
N GLU A 156 23.56 10.25 44.25
CA GLU A 156 24.85 9.58 44.04
C GLU A 156 24.69 8.05 43.92
N PRO A 157 25.48 7.36 43.06
CA PRO A 157 25.40 5.92 42.90
C PRO A 157 25.69 5.18 44.21
N LEU A 158 24.85 4.18 44.52
CA LEU A 158 24.92 3.32 45.71
C LEU A 158 26.25 2.56 45.88
N GLU A 159 27.13 2.57 44.88
CA GLU A 159 28.40 1.86 44.91
C GLU A 159 29.39 2.42 45.94
N LYS A 160 29.27 3.70 46.32
CA LYS A 160 30.08 4.28 47.41
C LYS A 160 29.63 3.87 48.83
N ALA A 161 28.46 3.27 48.99
CA ALA A 161 27.94 2.88 50.31
C ALA A 161 28.50 1.55 50.81
N SER A 162 28.99 0.68 49.92
CA SER A 162 29.47 -0.66 50.32
C SER A 162 30.97 -0.74 50.60
N GLN A 163 31.78 0.26 50.23
CA GLN A 163 33.22 0.26 50.47
C GLN A 163 33.66 1.06 51.72
N LYS A 164 32.74 1.71 52.44
CA LYS A 164 33.09 2.55 53.63
C LYS A 164 33.02 1.80 54.98
N LYS A 165 32.94 0.46 54.99
CA LYS A 165 32.89 -0.33 56.24
C LYS A 165 34.11 -1.20 56.54
N GLU A 166 35.11 -1.25 55.67
CA GLU A 166 36.38 -1.91 55.97
C GLU A 166 37.52 -0.95 55.67
N THR A 167 38.02 -0.27 56.71
CA THR A 167 39.45 0.10 56.91
C THR A 167 39.56 1.27 57.90
N THR A 168 39.92 1.00 59.15
CA THR A 168 40.85 1.82 59.98
C THR A 168 41.21 1.06 61.27
N PRO A 169 42.36 1.32 61.93
CA PRO A 169 43.54 0.48 61.80
C PRO A 169 44.06 -0.06 63.15
N GLU A 170 45.02 -0.97 63.02
CA GLU A 170 46.00 -1.40 64.02
C GLU A 170 46.79 -0.20 64.58
N ASN A 171 46.83 0.01 65.92
CA ASN A 171 48.10 0.17 66.65
C ASN A 171 47.98 0.14 68.20
N GLU A 172 49.00 -0.50 68.78
CA GLU A 172 49.67 -0.23 70.07
C GLU A 172 49.11 -0.66 71.45
N GLU A 173 49.83 -1.65 71.98
CA GLU A 173 50.34 -1.83 73.36
C GLU A 173 49.37 -2.17 74.52
N ARG A 174 49.52 -3.40 75.04
CA ARG A 174 50.14 -3.60 76.38
C ARG A 174 50.44 -5.07 76.71
N LYS A 175 51.69 -5.22 77.16
CA LYS A 175 52.47 -6.26 77.85
C LYS A 175 51.73 -7.35 78.66
N THR A 176 52.57 -8.37 78.96
CA THR A 176 52.50 -9.44 79.97
C THR A 176 51.69 -10.66 79.52
N GLY A 177 52.26 -11.86 79.36
CA GLY A 177 53.39 -12.48 80.03
C GLY A 177 52.91 -13.83 80.59
N GLN A 178 53.69 -14.91 80.36
CA GLN A 178 53.55 -16.24 81.02
C GLN A 178 52.23 -16.99 80.70
N HIS A 179 52.11 -18.31 80.67
CA HIS A 179 52.93 -19.45 81.06
C HIS A 179 52.27 -20.70 80.41
N ASN A 180 53.05 -21.74 80.11
CA ASN A 180 52.73 -23.18 80.28
C ASN A 180 51.27 -23.64 80.13
N LYS A 181 50.95 -24.64 79.29
CA LYS A 181 51.52 -25.99 79.25
C LYS A 181 50.92 -26.74 78.06
#